data_AF-A0A2D9Z213-F1
#
_entry.id   AF-A0A2D9Z213-F1
#
_cell.length_a   1.000
_cell.length_b   1.000
_cell.length_c   1.000
_cell.angle_alpha   90.00
_cell.angle_beta   90.00
_cell.angle_gamma   90.00
#
_symmetry.space_group_name_H-M   'P 1'
#
loop_
_entity.id
_entity.type
_entity.pdbx_description
1 polymer ?
#
loop_
_entity_poly.entity_id
_entity_poly.type
_entity_poly.pdbx_seq_one_letter_code
_entity_poly.pdbx_strand_id
1 'polypeptide(L)'
;MTDLTPYPGLRPFQSEEDYLFFGREEQIADLTERLQQHRFVAVVGSSGSGKSSLVRCGLLSQLQGGMMVGAGASWQIAVMQPGGDPLGNLANALINAELYDEDEEDIEHHVMATINRSTNGLVEAVKQADLEENANILLVVDQFEEIFRFHEAGQKGEELAPDFIRWLIHAVKQNEVPIYIVLTMRSDFLGDCARFTGLAEA
;
A
#
# COMPACT_ATOMS: atom_id res chain seq x y z
N MET A 1 5.09 -6.65 35.43
CA MET A 1 4.97 -5.55 34.46
C MET A 1 4.76 -6.19 33.11
N THR A 2 3.52 -6.35 32.71
CA THR A 2 3.15 -6.88 31.39
C THR A 2 3.35 -5.77 30.37
N ASP A 3 4.20 -6.06 29.40
CA ASP A 3 4.53 -5.21 28.26
C ASP A 3 3.28 -5.06 27.40
N LEU A 4 2.50 -3.99 27.63
CA LEU A 4 1.36 -3.64 26.81
C LEU A 4 1.90 -3.03 25.52
N THR A 5 2.15 -3.88 24.52
CA THR A 5 2.45 -3.44 23.17
C THR A 5 1.21 -2.70 22.64
N PRO A 6 1.29 -1.40 22.31
CA PRO A 6 0.11 -0.56 22.07
C PRO A 6 -0.63 -0.90 20.76
N TYR A 7 -0.06 -1.76 19.92
CA TYR A 7 -0.65 -2.19 18.66
C TYR A 7 -0.53 -3.71 18.51
N PRO A 8 -1.63 -4.40 18.16
CA PRO A 8 -1.66 -5.86 18.12
C PRO A 8 -1.00 -6.47 16.87
N GLY A 9 -0.45 -5.67 15.96
CA GLY A 9 0.09 -6.17 14.68
C GLY A 9 -1.03 -6.43 13.66
N LEU A 10 -0.91 -7.51 12.87
CA LEU A 10 -1.87 -7.91 11.84
C LEU A 10 -3.07 -8.72 12.37
N ARG A 11 -3.12 -9.01 13.68
CA ARG A 11 -4.27 -9.75 14.24
C ARG A 11 -5.50 -8.85 14.30
N PRO A 12 -6.70 -9.38 14.04
CA PRO A 12 -7.95 -8.67 14.29
C PRO A 12 -7.99 -8.13 15.73
N PHE A 13 -8.51 -6.91 15.89
CA PHE A 13 -8.73 -6.33 17.20
C PHE A 13 -9.75 -7.16 17.98
N GLN A 14 -9.45 -7.37 19.25
CA GLN A 14 -10.40 -7.98 20.17
C GLN A 14 -11.38 -6.91 20.64
N SER A 15 -12.60 -7.32 21.01
CA SER A 15 -13.65 -6.42 21.49
C SER A 15 -13.24 -5.59 22.71
N GLU A 16 -12.18 -6.00 23.43
CA GLU A 16 -11.62 -5.23 24.53
C GLU A 16 -10.70 -4.08 24.10
N GLU A 17 -10.24 -4.03 22.84
CA GLU A 17 -9.29 -3.04 22.30
C GLU A 17 -9.97 -1.85 21.58
N ASP A 18 -11.30 -1.80 21.59
CA ASP A 18 -12.14 -0.76 20.95
C ASP A 18 -11.78 0.66 21.41
N TYR A 19 -11.22 0.83 22.62
CA TYR A 19 -10.77 2.13 23.14
C TYR A 19 -9.65 2.77 22.32
N LEU A 20 -8.95 2.02 21.45
CA LEU A 20 -7.91 2.54 20.56
C LEU A 20 -8.46 3.24 19.31
N PHE A 21 -9.75 3.04 18.96
CA PHE A 21 -10.36 3.55 17.71
C PHE A 21 -11.54 4.50 17.87
N PHE A 22 -11.96 4.83 19.10
CA PHE A 22 -13.09 5.73 19.33
C PHE A 22 -12.98 7.02 18.48
N GLY A 23 -13.98 7.24 17.63
CA GLY A 23 -14.12 8.45 16.81
C GLY A 23 -13.46 8.38 15.42
N ARG A 24 -12.96 7.22 15.00
CA ARG A 24 -12.41 7.00 13.65
C ARG A 24 -13.23 6.06 12.79
N GLU A 25 -14.35 5.57 13.29
CA GLU A 25 -15.22 4.63 12.58
C GLU A 25 -15.74 5.24 11.27
N GLU A 26 -16.16 6.51 11.30
CA GLU A 26 -16.61 7.25 10.12
C GLU A 26 -15.47 7.44 9.09
N GLN A 27 -14.24 7.72 9.56
CA GLN A 27 -13.08 7.87 8.69
C GLN A 27 -12.70 6.55 8.00
N ILE A 28 -12.79 5.44 8.73
CA ILE A 28 -12.52 4.10 8.19
C ILE A 28 -13.61 3.71 7.18
N ALA A 29 -14.88 4.00 7.47
CA ALA A 29 -15.98 3.74 6.55
C ALA A 29 -15.85 4.54 5.25
N ASP A 30 -15.58 5.85 5.33
CA ASP A 30 -15.35 6.71 4.16
C ASP A 30 -14.13 6.26 3.36
N LEU A 31 -13.03 5.88 4.03
CA LEU A 31 -11.84 5.31 3.37
C LEU A 31 -12.17 4.01 2.61
N THR A 32 -12.94 3.12 3.23
CA THR A 32 -13.33 1.83 2.63
C THR A 32 -14.22 2.04 1.41
N GLU A 33 -15.21 2.94 1.51
CA GLU A 33 -16.11 3.27 0.40
C GLU A 33 -15.35 3.89 -0.79
N ARG A 34 -14.46 4.85 -0.54
CA ARG A 34 -13.63 5.45 -1.59
C ARG A 34 -12.73 4.42 -2.26
N LEU A 35 -12.13 3.54 -1.47
CA LEU A 35 -11.24 2.49 -2.00
C LEU A 35 -12.01 1.52 -2.90
N GLN A 36 -13.24 1.18 -2.52
CA GLN A 36 -14.13 0.35 -3.35
C GLN A 36 -14.47 1.03 -4.68
N GLN A 37 -14.71 2.34 -4.69
CA GLN A 37 -15.11 3.08 -5.89
C GLN A 37 -13.95 3.37 -6.85
N HIS A 38 -12.76 3.63 -6.31
CA HIS A 38 -11.65 4.20 -7.10
C HIS A 38 -10.42 3.30 -7.21
N ARG A 39 -10.30 2.22 -6.42
CA ARG A 39 -9.08 1.39 -6.27
C ARG A 39 -7.82 2.14 -5.82
N PHE A 40 -7.87 3.45 -5.69
CA PHE A 40 -6.78 4.31 -5.25
C PHE A 40 -7.32 5.31 -4.23
N VAL A 41 -6.69 5.41 -3.06
CA VAL A 41 -7.01 6.45 -2.07
C VAL A 41 -5.74 6.97 -1.40
N ALA A 42 -5.59 8.29 -1.34
CA ALA A 42 -4.54 8.94 -0.56
C ALA A 42 -5.10 9.46 0.77
N VAL A 43 -4.53 8.98 1.89
CA VAL A 43 -4.81 9.47 3.25
C VAL A 43 -3.78 10.53 3.59
N VAL A 44 -4.22 11.79 3.65
CA VAL A 44 -3.35 12.96 3.82
C VAL A 44 -3.62 13.67 5.14
N GLY A 45 -2.56 14.12 5.82
CA GLY A 45 -2.69 14.85 7.08
C GLY A 45 -1.35 15.12 7.76
N SER A 46 -1.35 15.91 8.84
CA SER A 46 -0.14 16.28 9.58
C SER A 46 0.66 15.08 10.12
N SER A 47 1.93 15.29 10.44
CA SER A 47 2.75 14.28 11.11
C SER A 47 2.13 13.92 12.47
N GLY A 48 2.11 12.63 12.83
CA GLY A 48 1.51 12.14 14.07
C GLY A 48 -0.02 12.15 14.13
N SER A 49 -0.73 12.49 13.04
CA SER A 49 -2.20 12.51 13.02
C SER A 49 -2.86 11.11 13.02
N GLY A 50 -2.06 10.04 12.98
CA GLY A 50 -2.53 8.65 13.04
C GLY A 50 -2.89 8.02 11.68
N LYS A 51 -2.42 8.54 10.54
CA LYS A 51 -2.71 8.00 9.19
C LYS A 51 -2.34 6.53 9.03
N SER A 52 -1.12 6.16 9.42
CA SER A 52 -0.63 4.79 9.32
C SER A 52 -1.46 3.85 10.20
N SER A 53 -1.86 4.30 11.40
CA SER A 53 -2.76 3.54 12.28
C SER A 53 -4.17 3.42 11.68
N LEU A 54 -4.72 4.49 11.10
CA LEU A 54 -6.03 4.47 10.43
C LEU A 54 -6.06 3.40 9.32
N VAL A 55 -5.02 3.33 8.50
CA VAL A 55 -4.91 2.34 7.42
C VAL A 55 -4.62 0.95 7.98
N ARG A 56 -3.50 0.78 8.69
CA ARG A 56 -3.02 -0.55 9.11
C ARG A 56 -3.95 -1.24 10.11
N CYS A 57 -4.53 -0.47 11.02
CA CYS A 57 -5.37 -1.04 12.06
C CYS A 57 -6.86 -0.95 11.71
N GLY A 58 -7.30 0.17 11.13
CA GLY A 58 -8.71 0.39 10.80
C GLY A 58 -9.12 -0.30 9.49
N LEU A 59 -8.56 0.16 8.38
CA LEU A 59 -8.92 -0.35 7.05
C LEU A 59 -8.62 -1.85 6.91
N LEU A 60 -7.42 -2.31 7.27
CA LEU A 60 -7.07 -3.73 7.06
C LEU A 60 -8.01 -4.67 7.83
N SER A 61 -8.37 -4.31 9.07
CA SER A 61 -9.35 -5.08 9.86
C SER A 61 -10.72 -5.16 9.19
N GLN A 62 -11.19 -4.08 8.54
CA GLN A 62 -12.46 -4.08 7.81
C GLN A 62 -12.41 -4.97 6.56
N LEU A 63 -11.30 -4.93 5.82
CA LEU A 63 -11.13 -5.74 4.60
C LEU A 63 -11.06 -7.23 4.93
N GLN A 64 -10.26 -7.62 5.92
CA GLN A 64 -10.18 -9.00 6.39
C GLN A 64 -11.51 -9.48 7.01
N GLY A 65 -12.29 -8.56 7.60
CA GLY A 65 -13.65 -8.82 8.08
C GLY A 65 -14.70 -8.99 6.98
N GLY A 66 -14.33 -8.83 5.70
CA GLY A 66 -15.25 -8.96 4.56
C GLY A 66 -16.24 -7.80 4.42
N MET A 67 -15.92 -6.62 4.96
CA MET A 67 -16.84 -5.48 5.02
C MET A 67 -16.91 -4.70 3.70
N MET A 68 -15.98 -4.91 2.77
CA MET A 68 -16.05 -4.34 1.43
C MET A 68 -16.97 -5.17 0.52
N VAL A 69 -18.19 -4.69 0.34
CA VAL A 69 -19.22 -5.38 -0.43
C VAL A 69 -18.79 -5.56 -1.89
N GLY A 70 -18.91 -6.78 -2.43
CA GLY A 70 -18.61 -7.06 -3.84
C GLY A 70 -17.13 -7.29 -4.18
N ALA A 71 -16.19 -6.98 -3.27
CA ALA A 71 -14.78 -7.35 -3.43
C ALA A 71 -14.49 -8.77 -2.89
N GLY A 72 -15.30 -9.28 -1.96
CA GLY A 72 -15.02 -10.56 -1.28
C GLY A 72 -14.04 -10.38 -0.11
N ALA A 73 -13.69 -11.48 0.55
CA ALA A 73 -12.87 -11.48 1.76
C ALA A 73 -11.42 -11.94 1.54
N SER A 74 -11.07 -12.46 0.35
CA SER A 74 -9.69 -12.86 0.05
C SER A 74 -8.89 -11.61 -0.33
N TRP A 75 -7.99 -11.21 0.56
CA TRP A 75 -7.13 -10.04 0.44
C TRP A 75 -5.69 -10.42 0.72
N GLN A 76 -4.80 -10.19 -0.24
CA GLN A 76 -3.37 -10.17 -0.02
C GLN A 76 -2.90 -8.74 0.18
N ILE A 77 -2.27 -8.48 1.33
CA ILE A 77 -1.98 -7.11 1.79
C ILE A 77 -0.47 -6.90 1.85
N ALA A 78 0.05 -6.18 0.86
CA ALA A 78 1.43 -5.72 0.83
C ALA A 78 1.55 -4.35 1.47
N VAL A 79 2.42 -4.20 2.48
CA VAL A 79 2.67 -2.93 3.16
C VAL A 79 4.12 -2.53 2.96
N MET A 80 4.35 -1.33 2.44
CA MET A 80 5.70 -0.81 2.19
C MET A 80 5.88 0.63 2.65
N GLN A 81 7.14 1.01 2.82
CA GLN A 81 7.60 2.39 2.84
C GLN A 81 8.58 2.56 1.67
N PRO A 82 8.42 3.56 0.79
CA PRO A 82 9.28 3.69 -0.39
C PRO A 82 10.76 3.85 -0.05
N GLY A 83 11.10 4.64 0.98
CA GLY A 83 12.47 4.91 1.35
C GLY A 83 13.34 5.38 0.18
N GLY A 84 14.63 5.07 0.26
CA GLY A 84 15.62 5.38 -0.78
C GLY A 84 15.70 4.35 -1.92
N ASP A 85 14.94 3.25 -1.85
CA ASP A 85 14.89 2.20 -2.87
C ASP A 85 13.43 1.72 -3.08
N PRO A 86 12.60 2.49 -3.80
CA PRO A 86 11.19 2.15 -3.98
C PRO A 86 10.97 0.81 -4.69
N LEU A 87 11.87 0.42 -5.61
CA LEU A 87 11.76 -0.84 -6.34
C LEU A 87 12.03 -2.05 -5.44
N GLY A 88 13.14 -2.03 -4.70
CA GLY A 88 13.48 -3.11 -3.76
C GLY A 88 12.45 -3.23 -2.65
N ASN A 89 12.00 -2.10 -2.08
CA ASN A 89 10.99 -2.10 -1.02
C ASN A 89 9.62 -2.58 -1.52
N LEU A 90 9.25 -2.29 -2.77
CA LEU A 90 8.03 -2.83 -3.38
C LEU A 90 8.13 -4.35 -3.58
N ALA A 91 9.24 -4.85 -4.14
CA ALA A 91 9.45 -6.28 -4.34
C ALA A 91 9.38 -7.05 -3.00
N ASN A 92 10.09 -6.57 -1.98
CA ASN A 92 10.06 -7.15 -0.64
C ASN A 92 8.67 -7.12 -0.01
N ALA A 93 7.88 -6.06 -0.24
CA ALA A 93 6.52 -6.00 0.29
C ALA A 93 5.56 -6.99 -0.37
N LEU A 94 5.76 -7.34 -1.65
CA LEU A 94 4.98 -8.38 -2.31
C LEU A 94 5.36 -9.76 -1.80
N ILE A 95 6.66 -10.04 -1.61
CA ILE A 95 7.15 -11.32 -1.06
C ILE A 95 6.63 -11.53 0.36
N ASN A 96 6.78 -10.53 1.24
CA ASN A 96 6.31 -10.59 2.63
C ASN A 96 4.78 -10.69 2.76
N ALA A 97 4.04 -10.39 1.70
CA ALA A 97 2.59 -10.54 1.64
C ALA A 97 2.17 -11.90 1.08
N GLU A 98 3.10 -12.86 1.00
CA GLU A 98 2.85 -14.24 0.57
C GLU A 98 2.35 -14.33 -0.89
N LEU A 99 2.69 -13.35 -1.74
CA LEU A 99 2.44 -13.45 -3.19
C LEU A 99 3.44 -14.37 -3.89
N TYR A 100 4.59 -14.59 -3.26
CA TYR A 100 5.69 -15.40 -3.77
C TYR A 100 6.23 -16.29 -2.66
N ASP A 101 6.87 -17.38 -3.05
CA ASP A 101 7.61 -18.24 -2.12
C ASP A 101 8.92 -17.53 -1.71
N GLU A 102 9.05 -17.19 -0.42
CA GLU A 102 10.25 -16.53 0.09
C GLU A 102 11.49 -17.43 0.08
N ASP A 103 11.30 -18.75 -0.01
CA ASP A 103 12.38 -19.73 -0.10
C ASP A 103 12.90 -19.90 -1.54
N GLU A 104 12.24 -19.30 -2.55
CA GLU A 104 12.70 -19.34 -3.93
C GLU A 104 14.02 -18.56 -4.10
N GLU A 105 15.03 -19.23 -4.66
CA GLU A 105 16.36 -18.64 -4.87
C GLU A 105 16.25 -17.43 -5.83
N ASP A 106 16.90 -16.32 -5.48
CA ASP A 106 16.89 -15.06 -6.23
C ASP A 106 15.50 -14.41 -6.44
N ILE A 107 14.49 -14.77 -5.64
CA ILE A 107 13.11 -14.26 -5.80
C ILE A 107 13.04 -12.72 -5.79
N GLU A 108 13.77 -12.05 -4.91
CA GLU A 108 13.81 -10.58 -4.85
C GLU A 108 14.28 -10.00 -6.20
N HIS A 109 15.37 -10.53 -6.77
CA HIS A 109 15.90 -10.10 -8.05
C HIS A 109 14.92 -10.39 -9.19
N HIS A 110 14.23 -11.54 -9.15
CA HIS A 110 13.22 -11.90 -10.13
C HIS A 110 12.05 -10.91 -10.13
N VAL A 111 11.46 -10.65 -8.96
CA VAL A 111 10.34 -9.72 -8.79
C VAL A 111 10.74 -8.30 -9.20
N MET A 112 11.91 -7.83 -8.76
CA MET A 112 12.44 -6.52 -9.16
C MET A 112 12.62 -6.41 -10.68
N ALA A 113 13.17 -7.45 -11.32
CA ALA A 113 13.36 -7.46 -12.77
C ALA A 113 12.03 -7.46 -13.54
N THR A 114 11.01 -8.15 -13.04
CA THR A 114 9.66 -8.15 -13.61
C THR A 114 9.02 -6.77 -13.51
N ILE A 115 9.06 -6.14 -12.33
CA ILE A 115 8.51 -4.79 -12.10
C ILE A 115 9.23 -3.76 -12.99
N ASN A 116 10.56 -3.79 -13.04
CA ASN A 116 11.34 -2.78 -13.73
C ASN A 116 11.32 -2.90 -15.27
N ARG A 117 10.76 -3.99 -15.82
CA ARG A 117 10.74 -4.23 -17.27
C ARG A 117 9.87 -3.24 -18.04
N SER A 118 8.81 -2.72 -17.43
CA SER A 118 7.88 -1.79 -18.10
C SER A 118 7.00 -1.03 -17.11
N THR A 119 6.19 -0.09 -17.60
CA THR A 119 5.16 0.58 -16.79
C THR A 119 4.06 -0.36 -16.29
N ASN A 120 3.87 -1.52 -16.92
CA ASN A 120 2.93 -2.56 -16.47
C ASN A 120 3.57 -3.57 -15.50
N GLY A 121 4.84 -3.39 -15.12
CA GLY A 121 5.60 -4.43 -14.44
C GLY A 121 5.01 -4.88 -13.10
N LEU A 122 4.42 -3.96 -12.32
CA LEU A 122 3.71 -4.32 -11.07
C LEU A 122 2.51 -5.25 -11.33
N VAL A 123 1.78 -5.02 -12.42
CA VAL A 123 0.63 -5.85 -12.81
C VAL A 123 1.10 -7.22 -13.26
N GLU A 124 2.18 -7.28 -14.04
CA GLU A 124 2.79 -8.54 -14.47
C GLU A 124 3.37 -9.34 -13.30
N ALA A 125 3.96 -8.66 -12.31
CA ALA A 125 4.39 -9.29 -11.06
C ALA A 125 3.19 -9.95 -10.37
N VAL A 126 2.10 -9.20 -10.14
CA VAL A 126 0.88 -9.75 -9.51
C VAL A 126 0.25 -10.89 -10.31
N LYS A 127 0.28 -10.86 -11.65
CA LYS A 127 -0.21 -11.98 -12.48
C LYS A 127 0.65 -13.25 -12.38
N GLN A 128 1.93 -13.11 -12.06
CA GLN A 128 2.86 -14.23 -11.87
C GLN A 128 2.85 -14.78 -10.44
N ALA A 129 2.23 -14.07 -9.50
CA ALA A 129 2.08 -14.49 -8.12
C ALA A 129 1.15 -15.71 -8.01
N ASP A 130 1.37 -16.54 -6.99
CA ASP A 130 0.53 -17.70 -6.68
C ASP A 130 -0.69 -17.27 -5.85
N LEU A 131 -1.66 -16.67 -6.52
CA LEU A 131 -2.86 -16.10 -5.89
C LEU A 131 -4.07 -17.02 -6.03
N GLU A 132 -4.90 -17.07 -4.98
CA GLU A 132 -6.22 -17.69 -5.05
C GLU A 132 -7.08 -17.02 -6.15
N GLU A 133 -7.96 -17.80 -6.77
CA GLU A 133 -8.94 -17.26 -7.72
C GLU A 133 -9.79 -16.18 -7.03
N ASN A 134 -9.77 -14.97 -7.60
CA ASN A 134 -10.46 -13.77 -7.11
C ASN A 134 -9.86 -13.11 -5.84
N ALA A 135 -8.60 -13.40 -5.49
CA ALA A 135 -7.90 -12.63 -4.47
C ALA A 135 -7.74 -11.17 -4.88
N ASN A 136 -8.04 -10.25 -3.96
CA ASN A 136 -7.76 -8.81 -4.13
C ASN A 136 -6.36 -8.51 -3.58
N ILE A 137 -5.65 -7.60 -4.24
CA ILE A 137 -4.35 -7.15 -3.77
C ILE A 137 -4.50 -5.74 -3.21
N LEU A 138 -4.15 -5.52 -1.96
CA LEU A 138 -4.00 -4.18 -1.40
C LEU A 138 -2.52 -3.86 -1.22
N LEU A 139 -2.05 -2.84 -1.93
CA LEU A 139 -0.74 -2.23 -1.68
C LEU A 139 -0.91 -0.98 -0.83
N VAL A 140 -0.41 -1.04 0.41
CA VAL A 140 -0.30 0.14 1.29
C VAL A 140 1.09 0.74 1.14
N VAL A 141 1.16 1.96 0.62
CA VAL A 141 2.40 2.74 0.56
C VAL A 141 2.36 3.81 1.65
N ASP A 142 3.00 3.51 2.76
CA ASP A 142 3.03 4.36 3.95
C ASP A 142 4.18 5.37 3.84
N GLN A 143 4.00 6.58 4.38
CA GLN A 143 5.01 7.65 4.31
C GLN A 143 5.48 7.94 2.87
N PHE A 144 4.52 8.08 1.95
CA PHE A 144 4.80 8.30 0.54
C PHE A 144 5.72 9.51 0.29
N GLU A 145 5.69 10.53 1.15
CA GLU A 145 6.57 11.71 1.01
C GLU A 145 8.08 11.39 1.03
N GLU A 146 8.48 10.20 1.49
CA GLU A 146 9.89 9.79 1.48
C GLU A 146 10.49 9.83 0.08
N ILE A 147 9.71 9.51 -0.97
CA ILE A 147 10.23 9.55 -2.35
C ILE A 147 10.74 10.94 -2.74
N PHE A 148 10.10 12.01 -2.22
CA PHE A 148 10.50 13.38 -2.51
C PHE A 148 11.78 13.75 -1.75
N ARG A 149 11.89 13.33 -0.49
CA ARG A 149 13.09 13.58 0.34
C ARG A 149 14.32 12.89 -0.24
N PHE A 150 14.18 11.66 -0.71
CA PHE A 150 15.29 10.91 -1.29
C PHE A 150 15.67 11.41 -2.68
N HIS A 151 14.70 11.92 -3.45
CA HIS A 151 14.95 12.62 -4.71
C HIS A 151 15.77 13.91 -4.48
N GLU A 152 15.41 14.73 -3.49
CA GLU A 152 16.16 15.96 -3.17
C GLU A 152 17.58 15.69 -2.64
N ALA A 153 17.79 14.53 -2.00
CA ALA A 153 19.06 14.14 -1.41
C ALA A 153 20.07 13.51 -2.40
N GLY A 154 19.73 13.37 -3.69
CA GLY A 154 20.62 12.81 -4.71
C GLY A 154 20.96 11.33 -4.48
N GLN A 155 20.06 10.56 -3.87
CA GLN A 155 20.26 9.14 -3.57
C GLN A 155 19.74 8.25 -4.71
N LYS A 156 20.05 6.94 -4.67
CA LYS A 156 19.63 5.95 -5.69
C LYS A 156 18.12 6.03 -6.05
N GLY A 157 17.26 6.39 -5.09
CA GLY A 157 15.83 6.55 -5.31
C GLY A 157 15.41 7.73 -6.21
N GLU A 158 16.31 8.69 -6.49
CA GLU A 158 16.02 9.86 -7.33
C GLU A 158 15.56 9.47 -8.74
N GLU A 159 16.24 8.49 -9.35
CA GLU A 159 15.97 8.03 -10.72
C GLU A 159 14.71 7.16 -10.81
N LEU A 160 14.36 6.46 -9.72
CA LEU A 160 13.26 5.49 -9.70
C LEU A 160 11.91 6.09 -9.28
N ALA A 161 11.88 7.28 -8.66
CA ALA A 161 10.63 7.88 -8.19
C ALA A 161 9.57 8.08 -9.31
N PRO A 162 9.91 8.58 -10.52
CA PRO A 162 8.94 8.70 -11.61
C PRO A 162 8.38 7.35 -12.07
N ASP A 163 9.23 6.32 -12.13
CA ASP A 163 8.81 4.98 -12.58
C ASP A 163 7.96 4.28 -11.52
N PHE A 164 8.31 4.42 -10.25
CA PHE A 164 7.49 3.96 -9.13
C PHE A 164 6.06 4.53 -9.20
N ILE A 165 5.92 5.84 -9.39
CA ILE A 165 4.61 6.48 -9.54
C ILE A 165 3.85 5.96 -10.76
N ARG A 166 4.54 5.76 -11.89
CA ARG A 166 3.92 5.17 -13.10
C ARG A 166 3.41 3.76 -12.84
N TRP A 167 4.14 2.93 -12.11
CA TRP A 167 3.68 1.59 -11.74
C TRP A 167 2.40 1.63 -10.91
N LEU A 168 2.34 2.51 -9.89
CA LEU A 168 1.14 2.66 -9.05
C LEU A 168 -0.06 3.11 -9.88
N ILE A 169 0.09 4.15 -10.70
CA ILE A 169 -1.00 4.69 -11.53
C ILE A 169 -1.47 3.66 -12.56
N HIS A 170 -0.54 2.94 -13.20
CA HIS A 170 -0.92 1.93 -14.18
C HIS A 170 -1.66 0.76 -13.51
N ALA A 171 -1.19 0.32 -12.33
CA ALA A 171 -1.79 -0.78 -11.58
C ALA A 171 -3.25 -0.52 -11.19
N VAL A 172 -3.65 0.72 -10.92
CA VAL A 172 -5.04 1.05 -10.58
C VAL A 172 -5.94 1.30 -11.80
N LYS A 173 -5.36 1.73 -12.93
CA LYS A 173 -6.12 2.03 -14.17
C LYS A 173 -6.48 0.81 -15.00
N GLN A 174 -5.72 -0.28 -14.86
CA GLN A 174 -6.00 -1.54 -15.53
C GLN A 174 -7.16 -2.31 -14.86
N ASN A 175 -7.70 -3.32 -15.55
CA ASN A 175 -8.79 -4.19 -15.06
C ASN A 175 -8.51 -5.69 -15.23
N GLU A 176 -7.26 -6.05 -15.49
CA GLU A 176 -6.76 -7.42 -15.64
C GLU A 176 -6.64 -8.14 -14.29
N VAL A 177 -6.21 -7.43 -13.24
CA VAL A 177 -6.11 -7.95 -11.86
C VAL A 177 -6.64 -6.92 -10.85
N PRO A 178 -7.27 -7.36 -9.74
CA PRO A 178 -7.89 -6.47 -8.76
C PRO A 178 -6.86 -5.87 -7.78
N ILE A 179 -6.07 -4.89 -8.25
CA ILE A 179 -5.10 -4.16 -7.43
C ILE A 179 -5.73 -2.88 -6.87
N TYR A 180 -5.64 -2.73 -5.56
CA TYR A 180 -6.04 -1.57 -4.78
C TYR A 180 -4.80 -0.94 -4.15
N ILE A 181 -4.76 0.38 -4.07
CA ILE A 181 -3.63 1.12 -3.51
C ILE A 181 -4.12 2.15 -2.51
N VAL A 182 -3.51 2.14 -1.32
CA VAL A 182 -3.68 3.21 -0.33
C VAL A 182 -2.34 3.85 -0.04
N LEU A 183 -2.25 5.17 -0.25
CA LEU A 183 -1.06 5.93 0.14
C LEU A 183 -1.33 6.66 1.45
N THR A 184 -0.34 6.76 2.33
CA THR A 184 -0.36 7.76 3.39
C THR A 184 0.69 8.82 3.12
N MET A 185 0.32 10.09 3.35
CA MET A 185 1.27 11.19 3.13
C MET A 185 1.03 12.36 4.05
N ARG A 186 2.10 13.08 4.34
CA ARG A 186 2.04 14.39 4.98
C ARG A 186 1.44 15.47 4.07
N SER A 187 0.57 16.32 4.63
CA SER A 187 -0.13 17.37 3.87
C SER A 187 0.77 18.45 3.30
N ASP A 188 1.94 18.70 3.89
CA ASP A 188 2.91 19.67 3.40
C ASP A 188 3.60 19.23 2.09
N PHE A 189 3.51 17.96 1.71
CA PHE A 189 4.06 17.41 0.46
C PHE A 189 3.05 17.36 -0.70
N LEU A 190 1.84 17.91 -0.52
CA LEU A 190 0.83 17.96 -1.59
C LEU A 190 1.32 18.76 -2.81
N GLY A 191 2.16 19.78 -2.60
CA GLY A 191 2.77 20.54 -3.68
C GLY A 191 3.74 19.72 -4.53
N ASP A 192 4.49 18.81 -3.90
CA ASP A 192 5.44 17.93 -4.58
C ASP A 192 4.73 16.90 -5.47
N CYS A 193 3.56 16.41 -5.06
CA CYS A 193 2.73 15.52 -5.89
C CYS A 193 2.34 16.15 -7.23
N ALA A 194 2.14 17.48 -7.29
CA ALA A 194 1.78 18.18 -8.53
C ALA A 194 2.90 18.14 -9.58
N ARG A 195 4.12 17.75 -9.21
CA ARG A 195 5.24 17.55 -10.14
C ARG A 195 5.11 16.24 -10.94
N PHE A 196 4.20 15.35 -10.55
CA PHE A 196 4.04 14.03 -11.15
C PHE A 196 2.66 13.88 -11.79
N THR A 197 2.63 13.86 -13.12
CA THR A 197 1.41 13.72 -13.91
C THR A 197 0.68 12.41 -13.59
N GLY A 198 -0.61 12.49 -13.29
CA GLY A 198 -1.48 11.36 -13.03
C GLY A 198 -1.60 10.96 -11.57
N LEU A 199 -0.75 11.47 -10.66
CA LEU A 199 -0.85 11.17 -9.23
C LEU A 199 -1.86 12.09 -8.53
N ALA A 200 -1.95 13.35 -8.96
CA ALA A 200 -2.92 14.30 -8.42
C ALA A 200 -4.35 14.05 -8.94
N GLU A 201 -4.48 13.40 -10.10
CA GLU A 201 -5.74 13.08 -10.75
C GLU A 201 -6.21 11.62 -10.56
N ALA A 202 -5.41 10.77 -9.91
CA ALA A 202 -5.72 9.36 -9.64
C ALA A 202 -6.70 9.18 -8.48
#